data_AF-A0A3R6F8E4-F1
#
_entry.id   AF-A0A3R6F8E4-F1
#
_cell.length_a   1.000
_cell.length_b   1.000
_cell.length_c   1.000
_cell.angle_alpha   90.00
_cell.angle_beta   90.00
_cell.angle_gamma   90.00
#
_symmetry.space_group_name_H-M   'P 1'
#
loop_
_entity.id
_entity.type
_entity.pdbx_description
1 polymer ?
#
loop_
_entity_poly.entity_id
_entity_poly.type
_entity_poly.pdbx_seq_one_letter_code
_entity_poly.pdbx_strand_id
1 'polypeptide(L)'
;MTPKEYCTAFCDGYFYAQLGEKLTNGKVTDKELDLAKETAQKYIEQQIAYSTFDDKQKLEMKGNFEEWAETVMQGFKKRLRDSGRLIETK
;
A
#
# COMPACT_ATOMS: atom_id res chain seq x y z
N MET A 1 10.47 -14.32 -8.58
CA MET A 1 9.85 -13.25 -9.37
C MET A 1 10.82 -12.86 -10.47
N THR A 2 10.39 -12.85 -11.72
CA THR A 2 11.23 -12.54 -12.90
C THR A 2 11.36 -11.02 -13.10
N PRO A 3 12.40 -10.53 -13.80
CA PRO A 3 12.53 -9.09 -14.09
C PRO A 3 11.28 -8.49 -14.76
N LYS A 4 10.61 -9.27 -15.62
CA LYS A 4 9.35 -8.88 -16.27
C LYS A 4 8.24 -8.65 -15.25
N GLU A 5 8.08 -9.54 -14.28
CA GLU A 5 7.06 -9.42 -13.22
C GLU A 5 7.28 -8.18 -12.36
N TYR A 6 8.55 -7.85 -12.04
CA TYR A 6 8.88 -6.60 -11.34
C TYR A 6 8.51 -5.37 -12.16
N CYS A 7 8.87 -5.33 -13.44
CA CYS A 7 8.51 -4.22 -14.32
C CYS A 7 7.00 -4.05 -14.45
N THR A 8 6.25 -5.15 -14.61
CA THR A 8 4.79 -5.12 -14.67
C THR A 8 4.19 -4.55 -13.39
N ALA A 9 4.59 -5.07 -12.22
CA ALA A 9 4.10 -4.57 -10.93
C ALA A 9 4.39 -3.08 -10.72
N PHE A 10 5.58 -2.62 -11.14
CA PHE A 10 5.93 -1.20 -11.09
C PHE A 10 5.05 -0.35 -12.03
N CYS A 11 4.88 -0.76 -13.28
CA CYS A 11 4.07 -0.03 -14.26
C CYS A 11 2.59 0.02 -13.84
N ASP A 12 2.04 -1.09 -13.38
CA ASP A 12 0.66 -1.16 -12.89
C ASP A 12 0.48 -0.25 -11.68
N GLY A 13 1.41 -0.31 -10.71
CA GLY A 13 1.41 0.57 -9.55
C GLY A 13 1.44 2.05 -9.93
N TYR A 14 2.30 2.43 -10.88
CA TYR A 14 2.37 3.80 -11.37
C TYR A 14 1.06 4.24 -12.07
N PHE A 15 0.49 3.38 -12.92
CA PHE A 15 -0.76 3.66 -13.61
C PHE A 15 -1.92 3.87 -12.64
N TYR A 16 -2.08 2.99 -11.65
CA TYR A 16 -3.12 3.14 -10.63
C TYR A 16 -2.91 4.38 -9.76
N ALA A 17 -1.66 4.73 -9.44
CA ALA A 17 -1.36 5.95 -8.71
C ALA A 17 -1.78 7.21 -9.51
N GLN A 18 -1.47 7.27 -10.81
CA GLN A 18 -1.89 8.37 -11.67
C GLN A 18 -3.42 8.45 -11.82
N LEU A 19 -4.08 7.30 -11.94
CA LEU A 19 -5.55 7.26 -12.00
C LEU A 19 -6.16 7.79 -10.71
N GLY A 20 -5.64 7.34 -9.55
CA GLY A 20 -6.06 7.82 -8.23
C GLY A 20 -5.87 9.34 -8.09
N GLU A 21 -4.71 9.86 -8.48
CA GLU A 21 -4.43 11.30 -8.45
C GLU A 21 -5.45 12.10 -9.30
N LYS A 22 -5.80 11.62 -10.50
CA LYS A 22 -6.80 12.28 -11.34
C LYS A 22 -8.20 12.25 -10.73
N LEU A 23 -8.60 11.12 -10.16
CA LEU A 23 -9.93 10.93 -9.58
C LEU A 23 -10.15 11.78 -8.32
N THR A 24 -9.10 11.96 -7.52
CA THR A 24 -9.18 12.68 -6.26
C THR A 24 -8.73 14.14 -6.37
N ASN A 25 -8.40 14.59 -7.59
CA ASN A 25 -7.73 15.87 -7.83
C ASN A 25 -6.46 16.04 -6.96
N GLY A 26 -5.77 14.91 -6.75
CA GLY A 26 -4.59 14.76 -5.90
C GLY A 26 -4.87 14.87 -4.40
N LYS A 27 -6.11 15.08 -3.94
CA LYS A 27 -6.41 15.29 -2.52
C LYS A 27 -7.03 14.06 -1.89
N VAL A 28 -6.59 13.67 -0.71
CA VAL A 28 -7.10 12.47 -0.03
C VAL A 28 -7.16 12.72 1.48
N THR A 29 -8.14 12.14 2.15
CA THR A 29 -8.24 12.20 3.62
C THR A 29 -7.31 11.20 4.28
N ASP A 30 -6.85 11.53 5.48
CA ASP A 30 -6.02 10.62 6.29
C ASP A 30 -6.72 9.27 6.52
N LYS A 31 -8.03 9.31 6.75
CA LYS A 31 -8.88 8.13 6.95
C LYS A 31 -8.99 7.24 5.70
N GLU A 32 -9.09 7.82 4.51
CA GLU A 32 -9.11 7.06 3.26
C GLU A 32 -7.79 6.34 3.03
N LEU A 33 -6.66 6.97 3.39
CA LEU A 33 -5.35 6.34 3.32
C LEU A 33 -5.21 5.18 4.31
N ASP A 34 -5.66 5.34 5.55
CA ASP A 34 -5.64 4.27 6.55
C ASP A 34 -6.54 3.10 6.14
N LEU A 35 -7.73 3.38 5.61
CA LEU A 35 -8.62 2.35 5.08
C LEU A 35 -8.00 1.60 3.90
N ALA A 36 -7.30 2.32 3.00
CA ALA A 36 -6.58 1.70 1.90
C ALA A 36 -5.44 0.79 2.39
N LYS A 37 -4.69 1.24 3.40
CA LYS A 37 -3.63 0.44 4.06
C LYS A 37 -4.22 -0.84 4.66
N GLU A 38 -5.26 -0.72 5.48
CA GLU A 38 -5.92 -1.85 6.14
C GLU A 38 -6.49 -2.85 5.13
N THR A 39 -7.07 -2.34 4.04
CA THR A 39 -7.62 -3.19 2.97
C THR A 39 -6.51 -3.97 2.27
N ALA A 40 -5.39 -3.32 1.94
CA ALA A 40 -4.23 -3.97 1.34
C ALA A 40 -3.60 -5.01 2.29
N GLN A 41 -3.48 -4.67 3.59
CA GLN A 41 -3.01 -5.60 4.62
C GLN A 41 -3.87 -6.86 4.71
N LYS A 42 -5.18 -6.72 4.84
CA LYS A 42 -6.10 -7.87 4.87
C LYS A 42 -6.00 -8.72 3.62
N TYR A 43 -5.89 -8.11 2.44
CA TYR A 43 -5.73 -8.83 1.19
C TYR A 43 -4.45 -9.67 1.18
N ILE A 44 -3.31 -9.07 1.54
CA ILE A 44 -2.02 -9.78 1.56
C ILE A 44 -1.99 -10.85 2.66
N GLU A 45 -2.53 -10.59 3.84
CA GLU A 45 -2.67 -11.61 4.88
C GLU A 45 -3.48 -12.82 4.42
N GLN A 46 -4.56 -12.60 3.67
CA GLN A 46 -5.34 -13.68 3.05
C GLN A 46 -4.50 -14.44 2.02
N GLN A 47 -3.77 -13.75 1.14
CA GLN A 47 -2.87 -14.40 0.17
C GLN A 47 -1.80 -15.25 0.87
N ILE A 48 -1.22 -14.76 1.97
CA ILE A 48 -0.26 -15.50 2.79
C ILE A 48 -0.94 -16.71 3.44
N ALA A 49 -2.16 -16.55 3.98
CA ALA A 49 -2.89 -17.65 4.63
C ALA A 49 -3.14 -18.83 3.67
N TYR A 50 -3.57 -18.54 2.44
CA TYR A 50 -3.83 -19.54 1.40
C TYR A 50 -2.59 -20.05 0.66
N SER A 51 -1.41 -19.51 0.95
CA SER A 51 -0.16 -19.97 0.34
C SER A 51 0.30 -21.33 0.88
N THR A 52 1.19 -21.97 0.13
CA THR A 52 1.82 -23.26 0.48
C THR A 52 3.02 -23.12 1.43
N PHE A 53 3.31 -21.92 1.93
CA PHE A 53 4.41 -21.67 2.86
C PHE A 53 4.17 -22.34 4.22
N ASP A 54 5.25 -22.61 4.96
CA ASP A 54 5.14 -23.10 6.34
C ASP A 54 4.72 -21.98 7.31
N ASP A 55 4.32 -22.35 8.52
CA ASP A 55 3.80 -21.40 9.51
C ASP A 55 4.83 -20.33 9.92
N LYS A 56 6.12 -20.69 9.94
CA LYS A 56 7.19 -19.74 10.29
C LYS A 56 7.37 -18.72 9.17
N GLN A 57 7.41 -19.18 7.91
CA GLN A 57 7.48 -18.31 6.73
C GLN A 57 6.27 -17.39 6.65
N LYS A 58 5.06 -17.90 6.89
CA LYS A 58 3.83 -17.09 6.91
C LYS A 58 3.89 -16.00 7.97
N LEU A 59 4.37 -16.31 9.18
CA LEU A 59 4.51 -15.34 10.26
C LEU A 59 5.53 -14.24 9.90
N GLU A 60 6.68 -14.63 9.36
CA GLU A 60 7.72 -13.70 8.90
C GLU A 60 7.21 -12.78 7.78
N MET A 61 6.52 -13.34 6.78
CA MET A 61 5.95 -12.57 5.67
C MET A 61 4.90 -11.54 6.15
N LYS A 62 4.07 -11.91 7.13
CA LYS A 62 3.08 -10.99 7.71
C LYS A 62 3.78 -9.83 8.43
N GLY A 63 4.75 -10.13 9.29
CA GLY A 63 5.50 -9.08 10.00
C GLY A 63 6.23 -8.13 9.05
N ASN A 64 6.92 -8.69 8.06
CA ASN A 64 7.63 -7.88 7.05
C ASN A 64 6.67 -6.99 6.25
N PHE A 65 5.49 -7.51 5.88
CA PHE A 65 4.51 -6.73 5.15
C PHE A 65 3.89 -5.61 6.01
N GLU A 66 3.60 -5.90 7.29
CA GLU A 66 3.06 -4.92 8.22
C GLU A 66 4.02 -3.75 8.43
N GLU A 67 5.30 -4.03 8.70
CA GLU A 67 6.33 -3.01 8.86
C GLU A 67 6.53 -2.18 7.58
N TRP A 68 6.55 -2.84 6.41
CA TRP A 68 6.65 -2.18 5.12
C TRP A 68 5.45 -1.27 4.86
N ALA A 69 4.23 -1.75 5.08
CA ALA A 69 3.00 -1.00 4.85
C ALA A 69 2.94 0.26 5.73
N GLU A 70 3.35 0.15 7.00
CA GLU A 70 3.40 1.28 7.92
C GLU A 70 4.45 2.31 7.48
N THR A 71 5.67 1.86 7.16
CA THR A 71 6.76 2.73 6.69
C THR A 71 6.38 3.48 5.41
N VAL A 72 5.80 2.77 4.44
CA VAL A 72 5.34 3.37 3.18
C VAL A 72 4.23 4.36 3.42
N MET A 73 3.24 4.03 4.26
CA MET A 73 2.11 4.91 4.51
C MET A 73 2.53 6.21 5.20
N GLN A 74 3.46 6.15 6.16
CA GLN A 74 4.03 7.34 6.78
C GLN A 74 4.74 8.24 5.77
N GLY A 75 5.55 7.66 4.89
CA GLY A 75 6.21 8.41 3.80
C GLY A 75 5.21 9.05 2.84
N PHE A 76 4.12 8.35 2.52
CA PHE A 76 3.07 8.83 1.63
C PHE A 76 2.27 9.98 2.25
N LYS A 77 1.80 9.81 3.51
CA LYS A 77 1.12 10.87 4.28
C LYS A 77 1.99 12.12 4.39
N LYS A 78 3.30 11.97 4.68
CA LYS A 78 4.24 13.09 4.72
C LYS A 78 4.29 13.86 3.41
N ARG A 79 4.48 13.18 2.27
CA ARG A 79 4.52 13.84 0.94
C ARG A 79 3.21 14.56 0.60
N LEU A 80 2.07 13.98 0.97
CA LEU A 80 0.77 14.60 0.75
C LEU A 80 0.57 15.83 1.64
N ARG A 81 1.01 15.77 2.89
CA ARG A 81 1.03 16.93 3.80
C ARG A 81 1.90 18.05 3.27
N ASP A 82 3.14 17.74 2.88
CA ASP A 82 4.10 18.70 2.32
C ASP A 82 3.60 19.37 1.03
N SER A 83 2.72 18.71 0.28
CA SER A 83 2.12 19.24 -0.95
C SER A 83 0.72 19.84 -0.77
N GLY A 84 0.20 19.96 0.47
CA GLY A 84 -1.13 20.52 0.75
C GLY A 84 -2.29 19.64 0.21
N ARG A 85 -2.01 18.36 -0.02
CA ARG A 85 -2.90 17.36 -0.61
C ARG A 85 -3.48 16.37 0.40
N LEU A 86 -2.93 16.34 1.61
CA LEU A 86 -3.52 15.59 2.72
C LEU A 86 -4.63 16.40 3.38
N ILE A 87 -5.84 15.85 3.43
CA ILE A 87 -6.96 16.41 4.18
C ILE A 87 -6.95 15.78 5.56
N GLU A 88 -6.49 16.54 6.56
CA GLU A 88 -6.53 16.14 7.96
C GLU A 88 -7.97 16.31 8.46
N THR A 89 -8.72 15.21 8.52
CA THR A 89 -10.04 15.21 9.17
C THR A 89 -9.83 15.44 10.67
N LYS A 90 -10.34 16.58 11.17
CA LYS A 90 -10.44 16.87 12.61
C LYS A 90 -11.47 15.99 13.29
#